data_AF-A0A6G0Y1B4-F1
#
_entry.id   AF-A0A6G0Y1B4-F1
#
_cell.length_a   1.000
_cell.length_b   1.000
_cell.length_c   1.000
_cell.angle_alpha   90.00
_cell.angle_beta   90.00
_cell.angle_gamma   90.00
#
_symmetry.space_group_name_H-M   'P 1'
#
loop_
_entity.id
_entity.type
_entity.pdbx_description
1 polymer ?
#
loop_
_entity_poly.entity_id
_entity_poly.type
_entity_poly.pdbx_seq_one_letter_code
_entity_poly.pdbx_strand_id
1 'polypeptide(L)'
;MDSWLKTGSLLERKRKSENNKNPPNKIKKNNDIILPETSKTTDNVTLVSPSSSNSNIESKKWPMVWNESQWIEFKEKYPWIVSADGNLGCNICSSITCLGASKKERLRISNEWSNGLIEASGKDRTSQLSNLCIKIKKHYESEGHQLADKINKERKEKSIQVSMQKSIVDHEQTTIKVFRTAYYIAMQNRSFSDHDDLIKLQEINGVNLGKLLHSRYSATNIINHISNIMRKQLISKIITLNSKLSILIDESTSLSNKTTLVVYLKTYLGGNNPEYVFLDLCELQSQDAEQIEKQLLNTLKSNGLHEKYLQKNWVAIATDGASVMVGKNSGVVTRLREKYPKLFTWHCFNHRLELSVSDTIKDVRGIDHFKCFIDKLYSLYNQSPKHSRALESCCQDLKLQFNKIGRVLSIRWVSSSLRTVRSVWKSFAALHSHFKNSCDDQSNDKNTIAVFIGLKKRLESPEFILDLGIMNDVLQELSMLSNELQSRTITLPKVEQSIKRTIRIIESFKQEPGEYTQIALNAKSKLLFNEIELVPNKKIVAINQNQFIQSIVDRMTTQLCSRSEDENYQLLSDISALDLNNIKTGSSGSIRYGELELRRICRRFDVDEIQAIPRIKSLYRK
;
A
#
# COMPACT_ATOMS: atom_id res chain seq x y z
N MET A 1 -5.80 -2.45 -9.67
CA MET A 1 -6.76 -1.44 -9.17
C MET A 1 -8.17 -2.00 -8.96
N ASP A 2 -8.46 -3.25 -9.38
CA ASP A 2 -9.77 -3.90 -9.19
C ASP A 2 -10.13 -4.35 -7.75
N SER A 3 -9.21 -4.24 -6.79
CA SER A 3 -9.46 -4.62 -5.39
C SER A 3 -10.13 -3.51 -4.55
N TRP A 4 -10.05 -2.24 -4.98
CA TRP A 4 -10.54 -1.11 -4.18
C TRP A 4 -12.05 -0.86 -4.29
N LEU A 5 -12.71 -1.37 -5.33
CA LEU A 5 -14.14 -1.19 -5.54
C LEU A 5 -15.02 -2.25 -4.83
N LYS A 6 -14.44 -3.35 -4.33
CA LYS A 6 -15.20 -4.43 -3.67
C LYS A 6 -15.35 -4.26 -2.15
N THR A 7 -14.46 -3.53 -1.49
CA THR A 7 -14.42 -3.40 -0.01
C THR A 7 -15.37 -2.32 0.55
N GLY A 8 -15.76 -1.32 -0.24
CA GLY A 8 -16.68 -0.26 0.20
C GLY A 8 -18.10 -0.75 0.54
N SER A 9 -18.56 -1.81 -0.13
CA SER A 9 -19.93 -2.35 0.04
C SER A 9 -20.14 -3.17 1.32
N LEU A 10 -19.09 -3.68 1.95
CA LEU A 10 -19.19 -4.55 3.13
C LEU A 10 -19.21 -3.75 4.45
N LEU A 11 -18.62 -2.56 4.48
CA LEU A 11 -18.53 -1.71 5.67
C LEU A 11 -19.81 -0.90 5.95
N GLU A 12 -20.64 -0.63 4.93
CA GLU A 12 -21.95 0.03 5.13
C GLU A 12 -22.98 -0.87 5.84
N ARG A 13 -22.81 -2.20 5.82
CA ARG A 13 -23.72 -3.13 6.53
C ARG A 13 -23.52 -3.16 8.05
N LYS A 14 -22.33 -2.84 8.57
CA LYS A 14 -22.07 -2.78 10.02
C LYS A 14 -22.54 -1.49 10.69
N ARG A 15 -22.76 -0.41 9.94
CA ARG A 15 -23.14 0.91 10.49
C ARG A 15 -24.60 1.02 10.97
N LYS A 16 -25.47 0.04 10.69
CA LYS A 16 -26.89 0.10 11.10
C LYS A 16 -27.22 -0.63 12.41
N SER A 17 -26.27 -1.33 13.05
CA SER A 17 -26.55 -2.14 14.25
C SER A 17 -26.02 -1.60 15.58
N GLU A 18 -25.29 -0.47 15.62
CA GLU A 18 -24.59 -0.04 16.85
C GLU A 18 -24.89 1.38 17.36
N ASN A 19 -25.89 2.09 16.83
CA ASN A 19 -26.31 3.37 17.40
C ASN A 19 -27.53 3.20 18.31
N ASN A 20 -27.29 2.74 19.54
CA ASN A 20 -28.17 3.05 20.67
C ASN A 20 -27.43 2.84 21.99
N LYS A 21 -26.93 3.95 22.59
CA LYS A 21 -26.86 4.21 24.04
C LYS A 21 -26.14 5.55 24.31
N ASN A 22 -26.88 6.49 24.90
CA ASN A 22 -26.36 7.73 25.48
C ASN A 22 -25.53 7.45 26.76
N PRO A 23 -24.60 8.36 27.15
CA PRO A 23 -23.75 8.20 28.32
C PRO A 23 -24.33 8.92 29.57
N PRO A 24 -23.85 8.58 30.79
CA PRO A 24 -23.89 9.53 31.89
C PRO A 24 -22.52 9.85 32.51
N ASN A 25 -22.55 10.97 33.22
CA ASN A 25 -21.50 11.78 33.82
C ASN A 25 -20.73 11.16 35.01
N LYS A 26 -19.42 11.49 35.08
CA LYS A 26 -18.67 12.12 36.20
C LYS A 26 -18.95 11.66 37.67
N ILE A 27 -17.91 11.11 38.34
CA ILE A 27 -17.24 11.63 39.57
C ILE A 27 -16.61 10.52 40.47
N LYS A 28 -15.41 10.85 40.99
CA LYS A 28 -14.73 10.47 42.27
C LYS A 28 -13.63 9.39 42.27
N LYS A 29 -12.46 9.87 42.73
CA LYS A 29 -11.29 9.17 43.25
C LYS A 29 -11.67 8.30 44.45
N ASN A 30 -11.02 7.13 44.58
CA ASN A 30 -10.41 6.68 45.83
C ASN A 30 -9.35 5.62 45.54
N ASN A 31 -8.24 5.72 46.27
CA ASN A 31 -7.16 4.74 46.36
C ASN A 31 -7.68 3.46 47.02
N ASP A 32 -7.15 2.29 46.63
CA ASP A 32 -6.51 1.37 47.57
C ASP A 32 -5.88 0.17 46.84
N ILE A 33 -4.75 -0.25 47.41
CA ILE A 33 -3.78 -1.25 46.96
C ILE A 33 -4.18 -2.61 47.51
N ILE A 34 -4.37 -3.65 46.66
CA ILE A 34 -4.32 -5.06 47.10
C ILE A 34 -3.70 -5.93 45.97
N LEU A 35 -2.62 -6.65 46.32
CA LEU A 35 -1.93 -7.68 45.53
C LEU A 35 -2.66 -9.03 45.62
N PRO A 36 -2.58 -9.90 44.59
CA PRO A 36 -3.35 -11.15 44.52
C PRO A 36 -2.66 -12.36 45.18
N GLU A 37 -3.47 -13.18 45.86
CA GLU A 37 -3.13 -14.50 46.37
C GLU A 37 -3.08 -15.55 45.25
N THR A 38 -2.15 -16.51 45.38
CA THR A 38 -2.05 -17.70 44.54
C THR A 38 -2.29 -18.96 45.38
N SER A 39 -3.14 -19.87 44.91
CA SER A 39 -3.19 -21.24 45.42
C SER A 39 -3.37 -22.27 44.30
N LYS A 40 -2.33 -23.11 44.19
CA LYS A 40 -2.26 -24.57 43.98
C LYS A 40 -3.25 -25.24 43.00
N THR A 41 -2.67 -25.97 42.04
CA THR A 41 -3.07 -27.35 41.72
C THR A 41 -1.83 -28.16 41.33
N THR A 42 -1.80 -29.39 41.86
CA THR A 42 -0.80 -30.45 41.76
C THR A 42 -1.06 -31.33 40.54
N ASP A 43 0.00 -31.96 39.99
CA ASP A 43 -0.07 -33.34 39.50
C ASP A 43 1.33 -33.98 39.49
N ASN A 44 1.39 -35.20 40.04
CA ASN A 44 2.56 -36.08 40.16
C ASN A 44 2.59 -37.07 38.98
N VAL A 45 3.78 -37.37 38.45
CA VAL A 45 4.09 -38.71 37.91
C VAL A 45 5.51 -39.12 38.31
N THR A 46 5.55 -40.28 38.94
CA THR A 46 6.66 -40.98 39.60
C THR A 46 7.48 -41.82 38.62
N LEU A 47 8.80 -41.98 38.84
CA LEU A 47 9.57 -43.16 38.45
C LEU A 47 10.59 -43.53 39.56
N VAL A 48 10.77 -44.83 39.70
CA VAL A 48 11.14 -45.65 40.88
C VAL A 48 12.65 -45.97 40.93
N SER A 49 13.28 -45.68 42.09
CA SER A 49 14.25 -46.52 42.88
C SER A 49 15.62 -46.94 42.28
N PRO A 50 16.67 -47.33 43.07
CA PRO A 50 16.58 -47.96 44.40
C PRO A 50 17.57 -47.51 45.50
N SER A 51 17.16 -47.79 46.73
CA SER A 51 18.03 -47.95 47.89
C SER A 51 18.75 -49.30 47.83
N SER A 52 20.06 -49.31 48.05
CA SER A 52 20.73 -50.45 48.67
C SER A 52 21.88 -49.95 49.54
N SER A 53 21.81 -50.37 50.79
CA SER A 53 22.81 -50.23 51.82
C SER A 53 24.10 -50.94 51.42
N ASN A 54 25.22 -50.22 51.41
CA ASN A 54 26.53 -50.79 51.68
C ASN A 54 27.36 -49.79 52.47
N SER A 55 28.01 -50.34 53.49
CA SER A 55 28.81 -49.73 54.53
C SER A 55 29.92 -48.78 54.07
N ASN A 56 30.20 -47.82 54.94
CA ASN A 56 31.51 -47.21 55.25
C ASN A 56 32.00 -46.00 54.42
N ILE A 57 32.33 -44.97 55.22
CA ILE A 57 33.09 -43.74 54.96
C ILE A 57 32.24 -42.56 54.44
N GLU A 58 31.72 -41.75 55.37
CA GLU A 58 31.47 -40.33 55.10
C GLU A 58 32.75 -39.72 54.50
N SER A 59 32.71 -39.31 53.23
CA SER A 59 33.76 -38.49 52.64
C SER A 59 33.83 -37.18 53.43
N LYS A 60 34.90 -36.99 54.20
CA LYS A 60 35.08 -35.82 55.07
C LYS A 60 35.02 -34.54 54.22
N LYS A 61 34.10 -33.62 54.57
CA LYS A 61 33.83 -32.39 53.79
C LYS A 61 34.94 -31.32 53.87
N TRP A 62 35.86 -31.43 54.84
CA TRP A 62 36.98 -30.51 55.07
C TRP A 62 38.07 -31.21 55.93
N PRO A 63 39.28 -30.63 56.08
CA PRO A 63 40.33 -31.23 56.90
C PRO A 63 39.93 -31.43 58.36
N MET A 64 40.28 -32.59 58.95
CA MET A 64 39.88 -32.97 60.33
C MET A 64 40.32 -31.96 61.41
N VAL A 65 41.32 -31.14 61.11
CA VAL A 65 41.84 -30.13 62.02
C VAL A 65 40.92 -28.90 62.09
N TRP A 66 40.02 -28.72 61.11
CA TRP A 66 39.05 -27.62 61.05
C TRP A 66 37.68 -28.03 61.58
N ASN A 67 36.98 -27.07 62.20
CA ASN A 67 35.54 -27.17 62.44
C ASN A 67 34.74 -26.54 61.29
N GLU A 68 33.43 -26.73 61.30
CA GLU A 68 32.54 -26.24 60.25
C GLU A 68 32.58 -24.72 60.09
N SER A 69 32.63 -23.97 61.19
CA SER A 69 32.72 -22.50 61.17
C SER A 69 34.02 -22.01 60.51
N GLN A 70 35.15 -22.65 60.79
CA GLN A 70 36.45 -22.35 60.18
C GLN A 70 36.44 -22.65 58.67
N TRP A 71 35.81 -23.76 58.26
CA TRP A 71 35.68 -24.07 56.84
C TRP A 71 34.87 -23.01 56.08
N ILE A 72 33.75 -22.56 56.66
CA ILE A 72 32.91 -21.51 56.07
C ILE A 72 33.70 -20.20 55.95
N GLU A 73 34.37 -19.76 57.02
CA GLU A 73 35.17 -18.53 57.04
C GLU A 73 36.28 -18.55 55.97
N PHE A 74 37.03 -19.65 55.87
CA PHE A 74 38.09 -19.77 54.86
C PHE A 74 37.56 -19.88 53.44
N LYS A 75 36.38 -20.47 53.23
CA LYS A 75 35.75 -20.57 51.92
C LYS A 75 35.14 -19.24 51.45
N GLU A 76 34.64 -18.42 52.37
CA GLU A 76 34.24 -17.04 52.06
C GLU A 76 35.45 -16.17 51.70
N LYS A 77 36.54 -16.30 52.46
CA LYS A 77 37.78 -15.53 52.23
C LYS A 77 38.54 -16.01 50.99
N TYR A 78 38.50 -17.30 50.69
CA TYR A 78 39.18 -17.93 49.56
C TYR A 78 38.21 -18.87 48.79
N PRO A 79 37.35 -18.32 47.92
CA PRO A 79 36.30 -19.07 47.22
C PRO A 79 36.81 -20.18 46.29
N TRP A 80 38.12 -20.21 46.02
CA TRP A 80 38.77 -21.22 45.19
C TRP A 80 39.14 -22.50 45.94
N ILE A 81 39.06 -22.51 47.27
CA ILE A 81 39.37 -23.68 48.08
C ILE A 81 38.26 -24.74 47.90
N VAL A 82 38.69 -25.96 47.61
CA VAL A 82 37.85 -27.16 47.58
C VAL A 82 38.46 -28.22 48.50
N SER A 83 37.63 -29.18 48.94
CA SER A 83 38.12 -30.33 49.70
C SER A 83 37.83 -31.63 48.96
N ALA A 84 38.81 -32.52 48.94
CA ALA A 84 38.70 -33.89 48.45
C ALA A 84 39.26 -34.81 49.54
N ASP A 85 38.46 -35.75 50.03
CA ASP A 85 38.85 -36.75 51.04
C ASP A 85 39.49 -36.19 52.33
N GLY A 86 39.09 -34.99 52.75
CA GLY A 86 39.65 -34.32 53.93
C GLY A 86 40.95 -33.55 53.67
N ASN A 87 41.41 -33.46 52.43
CA ASN A 87 42.54 -32.64 52.00
C ASN A 87 42.07 -31.38 51.26
N LEU A 88 42.92 -30.35 51.18
CA LEU A 88 42.61 -29.10 50.47
C LEU A 88 43.10 -29.13 49.02
N GLY A 89 42.34 -28.47 48.14
CA GLY A 89 42.68 -28.25 46.75
C GLY A 89 42.22 -26.88 46.25
N CYS A 90 42.55 -26.57 45.00
CA CYS A 90 42.20 -25.33 44.32
C CYS A 90 41.44 -25.62 43.02
N ASN A 91 40.16 -25.19 42.95
CA ASN A 91 39.34 -25.42 41.75
C ASN A 91 39.83 -24.64 40.52
N ILE A 92 40.44 -23.46 40.71
CA ILE A 92 41.02 -22.65 39.63
C ILE A 92 42.18 -23.42 38.99
N CYS A 93 43.13 -23.88 39.80
CA CYS A 93 44.30 -24.62 39.34
C CYS A 93 43.92 -25.99 38.75
N SER A 94 42.93 -26.68 39.34
CA SER A 94 42.37 -27.93 38.82
C SER A 94 41.70 -27.75 37.44
N SER A 95 40.92 -26.67 37.26
CA SER A 95 40.23 -26.39 35.99
C SER A 95 41.16 -26.12 34.80
N ILE A 96 42.36 -25.58 35.07
CA ILE A 96 43.35 -25.25 34.02
C ILE A 96 44.24 -26.44 33.67
N THR A 97 44.53 -27.30 34.65
CA THR A 97 45.33 -28.52 34.46
C THR A 97 44.57 -29.61 33.71
N CYS A 98 43.27 -29.79 33.99
CA CYS A 98 42.40 -30.77 33.32
C CYS A 98 42.22 -30.49 31.80
N LEU A 99 42.36 -29.24 31.37
CA LEU A 99 42.14 -28.81 29.98
C LEU A 99 43.42 -28.79 29.11
N GLY A 100 44.51 -29.40 29.57
CA GLY A 100 45.72 -29.55 28.76
C GLY A 100 46.54 -28.27 28.56
N ALA A 101 46.63 -27.39 29.58
CA ALA A 101 47.54 -26.25 29.56
C ALA A 101 48.99 -26.65 29.84
N SER A 102 49.53 -27.60 29.06
CA SER A 102 50.97 -27.82 28.93
C SER A 102 51.41 -27.15 27.63
N LYS A 103 52.48 -26.34 27.68
CA LYS A 103 53.09 -25.55 26.59
C LYS A 103 52.78 -24.03 26.54
N LYS A 104 52.71 -23.36 27.69
CA LYS A 104 53.38 -22.05 27.83
C LYS A 104 54.45 -22.21 28.91
N GLU A 105 55.73 -22.10 28.55
CA GLU A 105 56.93 -22.40 29.37
C GLU A 105 57.04 -21.65 30.72
N ARG A 106 56.04 -20.86 31.14
CA ARG A 106 56.08 -20.06 32.36
C ARG A 106 55.01 -20.40 33.40
N LEU A 107 54.13 -21.37 33.16
CA LEU A 107 53.07 -21.74 34.11
C LEU A 107 53.48 -22.97 34.93
N ARG A 108 54.00 -22.78 36.14
CA ARG A 108 54.17 -23.86 37.14
C ARG A 108 52.98 -23.85 38.09
N ILE A 109 51.97 -24.66 37.80
CA ILE A 109 50.86 -24.94 38.73
C ILE A 109 51.31 -26.03 39.70
N SER A 110 51.00 -25.88 41.00
CA SER A 110 51.27 -26.94 41.97
C SER A 110 50.34 -28.12 41.77
N ASN A 111 50.91 -29.30 41.50
CA ASN A 111 50.17 -30.56 41.34
C ASN A 111 49.41 -30.96 42.62
N GLU A 112 49.96 -30.64 43.79
CA GLU A 112 49.33 -30.92 45.08
C GLU A 112 48.02 -30.13 45.24
N TRP A 113 48.02 -28.86 44.85
CA TRP A 113 46.83 -28.01 44.90
C TRP A 113 45.81 -28.34 43.80
N SER A 114 46.25 -28.71 42.58
CA SER A 114 45.32 -29.07 41.49
C SER A 114 44.61 -30.41 41.71
N ASN A 115 45.27 -31.34 42.41
CA ASN A 115 44.76 -32.69 42.67
C ASN A 115 44.12 -32.84 44.06
N GLY A 116 44.12 -31.78 44.89
CA GLY A 116 43.48 -31.80 46.20
C GLY A 116 44.22 -32.60 47.27
N LEU A 117 45.55 -32.59 47.25
CA LEU A 117 46.42 -33.42 48.11
C LEU A 117 47.05 -32.64 49.29
N ILE A 118 46.51 -31.46 49.66
CA ILE A 118 47.10 -30.63 50.70
C ILE A 118 46.66 -31.10 52.08
N GLU A 119 47.60 -31.67 52.82
CA GLU A 119 47.45 -32.17 54.19
C GLU A 119 47.97 -31.18 55.25
N ALA A 120 47.43 -31.31 56.47
CA ALA A 120 47.90 -30.58 57.64
C ALA A 120 49.09 -31.30 58.29
N SER A 121 50.25 -30.65 58.39
CA SER A 121 51.45 -31.22 59.00
C SER A 121 51.85 -30.47 60.27
N GLY A 122 52.03 -31.18 61.40
CA GLY A 122 52.47 -30.60 62.67
C GLY A 122 52.31 -31.57 63.85
N LYS A 123 53.12 -31.39 64.91
CA LYS A 123 53.13 -32.27 66.11
C LYS A 123 51.91 -32.06 67.01
N ASP A 124 51.28 -30.88 66.94
CA ASP A 124 50.14 -30.46 67.74
C ASP A 124 49.12 -29.69 66.87
N ARG A 125 47.88 -29.59 67.34
CA ARG A 125 46.75 -28.98 66.60
C ARG A 125 47.02 -27.55 66.17
N THR A 126 47.68 -26.75 67.02
CA THR A 126 48.00 -25.34 66.75
C THR A 126 49.00 -25.23 65.59
N SER A 127 50.03 -26.08 65.57
CA SER A 127 50.99 -26.15 64.46
C SER A 127 50.34 -26.61 63.15
N GLN A 128 49.40 -27.56 63.21
CA GLN A 128 48.67 -28.05 62.02
C GLN A 128 47.76 -26.96 61.41
N LEU A 129 47.07 -26.18 62.25
CA LEU A 129 46.26 -25.03 61.79
C LEU A 129 47.14 -23.95 61.15
N SER A 130 48.24 -23.59 61.81
CA SER A 130 49.20 -22.60 61.29
C SER A 130 49.79 -23.05 59.96
N ASN A 131 50.12 -24.34 59.82
CA ASN A 131 50.64 -24.91 58.59
C ASN A 131 49.66 -24.77 57.42
N LEU A 132 48.38 -25.12 57.60
CA LEU A 132 47.36 -24.96 56.56
C LEU A 132 47.18 -23.49 56.17
N CYS A 133 47.12 -22.57 57.14
CA CYS A 133 47.02 -21.14 56.89
C CYS A 133 48.21 -20.61 56.06
N ILE A 134 49.43 -21.04 56.39
CA ILE A 134 50.64 -20.68 55.64
C ILE A 134 50.61 -21.25 54.22
N LYS A 135 50.21 -22.52 54.05
CA LYS A 135 50.09 -23.16 52.74
C LYS A 135 49.06 -22.45 51.85
N ILE A 136 47.89 -22.10 52.39
CA ILE A 136 46.84 -21.35 51.69
C ILE A 136 47.35 -19.98 51.25
N LYS A 137 47.98 -19.23 52.17
CA LYS A 137 48.51 -17.90 51.87
C LYS A 137 49.62 -17.95 50.81
N LYS A 138 50.58 -18.87 50.95
CA LYS A 138 51.65 -19.07 49.96
C LYS A 138 51.12 -19.48 48.59
N HIS A 139 50.06 -20.29 48.54
CA HIS A 139 49.42 -20.65 47.27
C HIS A 139 48.72 -19.46 46.63
N TYR A 140 47.92 -18.71 47.41
CA TYR A 140 47.23 -17.52 46.93
C TYR A 140 48.19 -16.45 46.37
N GLU A 141 49.33 -16.27 47.02
CA GLU A 141 50.38 -15.33 46.62
C GLU A 141 51.29 -15.90 45.51
N SER A 142 51.15 -17.17 45.15
CA SER A 142 52.01 -17.79 44.12
C SER A 142 51.68 -17.25 42.72
N GLU A 143 52.73 -17.00 41.93
CA GLU A 143 52.60 -16.57 40.53
C GLU A 143 51.76 -17.56 39.70
N GLY A 144 51.88 -18.85 40.00
CA GLY A 144 51.12 -19.92 39.34
C GLY A 144 49.60 -19.82 39.58
N HIS A 145 49.18 -19.53 40.81
CA HIS A 145 47.76 -19.34 41.13
C HIS A 145 47.21 -18.02 40.57
N GLN A 146 47.95 -16.91 40.73
CA GLN A 146 47.52 -15.60 40.23
C GLN A 146 47.33 -15.59 38.70
N LEU A 147 48.25 -16.24 37.98
CA LEU A 147 48.15 -16.35 36.53
C LEU A 147 47.01 -17.29 36.12
N ALA A 148 46.77 -18.37 36.87
CA ALA A 148 45.64 -19.27 36.67
C ALA A 148 44.28 -18.56 36.90
N ASP A 149 44.16 -17.78 37.96
CA ASP A 149 42.96 -16.98 38.25
C ASP A 149 42.71 -15.93 37.17
N LYS A 150 43.77 -15.23 36.73
CA LYS A 150 43.69 -14.27 35.61
C LYS A 150 43.20 -14.93 34.32
N ILE A 151 43.75 -16.08 33.94
CA ILE A 151 43.31 -16.83 32.75
C ILE A 151 41.84 -17.26 32.88
N ASN A 152 41.40 -17.68 34.06
CA ASN A 152 40.03 -18.12 34.29
C ASN A 152 39.03 -16.96 34.23
N LYS A 153 39.40 -15.79 34.79
CA LYS A 153 38.64 -14.54 34.66
C LYS A 153 38.50 -14.11 33.20
N GLU A 154 39.61 -14.04 32.46
CA GLU A 154 39.60 -13.69 31.03
C GLU A 154 38.76 -14.68 30.18
N ARG A 155 38.76 -15.98 30.53
CA ARG A 155 37.91 -16.99 29.86
C ARG A 155 36.43 -16.76 30.12
N LYS A 156 36.05 -16.52 31.38
CA LYS A 156 34.66 -16.22 31.75
C LYS A 156 34.16 -14.96 31.02
N GLU A 157 34.97 -13.91 30.99
CA GLU A 157 34.66 -12.67 30.27
C GLU A 157 34.48 -12.92 28.77
N LYS A 158 35.39 -13.65 28.12
CA LYS A 158 35.26 -14.01 26.70
C LYS A 158 34.03 -14.87 26.43
N SER A 159 33.69 -15.81 27.30
CA SER A 159 32.49 -16.65 27.16
C SER A 159 31.20 -15.82 27.23
N ILE A 160 31.15 -14.83 28.14
CA ILE A 160 30.02 -13.92 28.27
C ILE A 160 29.90 -13.06 27.01
N GLN A 161 31.01 -12.50 26.52
CA GLN A 161 31.03 -11.71 25.27
C GLN A 161 30.53 -12.53 24.07
N VAL A 162 31.00 -13.76 23.90
CA VAL A 162 30.54 -14.65 22.81
C VAL A 162 29.05 -14.97 22.94
N SER A 163 28.56 -15.24 24.15
CA SER A 163 27.14 -15.50 24.39
C SER A 163 26.27 -14.27 24.12
N MET A 164 26.73 -13.07 24.51
CA MET A 164 26.05 -11.81 24.20
C MET A 164 26.00 -11.56 22.69
N GLN A 165 27.13 -11.75 21.99
CA GLN A 165 27.20 -11.61 20.54
C GLN A 165 26.21 -12.56 19.83
N LYS A 166 26.15 -13.82 20.28
CA LYS A 166 25.21 -14.81 19.75
C LYS A 166 23.76 -14.39 19.97
N SER A 167 23.43 -13.91 21.17
CA SER A 167 22.08 -13.42 21.48
C SER A 167 21.67 -12.23 20.62
N ILE A 168 22.60 -11.31 20.30
CA ILE A 168 22.33 -10.17 19.41
C ILE A 168 22.01 -10.67 18.00
N VAL A 169 22.84 -11.58 17.46
CA VAL A 169 22.63 -12.15 16.12
C VAL A 169 21.29 -12.90 16.05
N ASP A 170 20.96 -13.70 17.07
CA ASP A 170 19.68 -14.42 17.12
C ASP A 170 18.49 -13.44 17.19
N HIS A 171 18.63 -12.33 17.91
CA HIS A 171 17.61 -11.28 17.97
C HIS A 171 17.44 -10.54 16.63
N GLU A 172 18.53 -10.26 15.92
CA GLU A 172 18.47 -9.67 14.57
C GLU A 172 17.79 -10.61 13.58
N GLN A 173 18.14 -11.91 13.61
CA GLN A 173 17.54 -12.91 12.72
C GLN A 173 16.03 -13.07 12.94
N THR A 174 15.58 -13.08 14.20
CA THR A 174 14.13 -13.11 14.51
C THR A 174 13.45 -11.83 14.04
N THR A 175 14.05 -10.67 14.27
CA THR A 175 13.52 -9.36 13.84
C THR A 175 13.40 -9.26 12.32
N ILE A 176 14.38 -9.74 11.55
CA ILE A 176 14.35 -9.76 10.08
C ILE A 176 13.12 -10.54 9.58
N LYS A 177 12.80 -11.69 10.19
CA LYS A 177 11.64 -12.49 9.81
C LYS A 177 10.32 -11.78 10.12
N VAL A 178 10.23 -11.11 11.27
CA VAL A 178 9.07 -10.27 11.62
C VAL A 178 8.91 -9.11 10.62
N PHE A 179 10.01 -8.44 10.24
CA PHE A 179 10.00 -7.37 9.24
C PHE A 179 9.53 -7.86 7.86
N ARG A 180 9.98 -9.05 7.43
CA ARG A 180 9.53 -9.68 6.18
C ARG A 180 8.03 -9.98 6.21
N THR A 181 7.51 -10.44 7.35
CA THR A 181 6.07 -10.70 7.53
C THR A 181 5.26 -9.41 7.39
N ALA A 182 5.65 -8.36 8.10
CA ALA A 182 4.99 -7.05 7.99
C ALA A 182 5.04 -6.52 6.55
N TYR A 183 6.22 -6.57 5.92
CA TYR A 183 6.43 -6.15 4.54
C TYR A 183 5.53 -6.91 3.56
N TYR A 184 5.40 -8.23 3.72
CA TYR A 184 4.49 -9.05 2.90
C TYR A 184 3.05 -8.57 3.01
N ILE A 185 2.55 -8.31 4.22
CA ILE A 185 1.18 -7.80 4.44
C ILE A 185 0.96 -6.48 3.67
N ALA A 186 1.92 -5.55 3.77
CA ALA A 186 1.87 -4.29 3.06
C ALA A 186 1.87 -4.47 1.53
N MET A 187 2.75 -5.33 1.01
CA MET A 187 2.85 -5.62 -0.43
C MET A 187 1.57 -6.26 -0.99
N GLN A 188 0.85 -7.04 -0.18
CA GLN A 188 -0.42 -7.66 -0.56
C GLN A 188 -1.64 -6.75 -0.33
N ASN A 189 -1.44 -5.49 0.10
CA ASN A 189 -2.53 -4.57 0.47
C ASN A 189 -3.50 -5.16 1.51
N ARG A 190 -2.97 -5.91 2.48
CA ARG A 190 -3.73 -6.56 3.56
C ARG A 190 -3.76 -5.67 4.80
N SER A 191 -4.72 -5.94 5.68
CA SER A 191 -4.83 -5.22 6.95
C SER A 191 -3.63 -5.53 7.84
N PHE A 192 -3.05 -4.53 8.51
CA PHE A 192 -2.03 -4.75 9.54
C PHE A 192 -2.57 -5.47 10.79
N SER A 193 -3.90 -5.70 10.88
CA SER A 193 -4.45 -6.69 11.83
C SER A 193 -3.84 -8.07 11.62
N ASP A 194 -3.61 -8.45 10.35
CA ASP A 194 -3.25 -9.82 9.97
C ASP A 194 -1.84 -10.20 10.46
N HIS A 195 -1.07 -9.23 10.97
CA HIS A 195 0.32 -9.45 11.40
C HIS A 195 0.43 -10.43 12.56
N ASP A 196 -0.38 -10.27 13.59
CA ASP A 196 -0.35 -11.16 14.76
C ASP A 196 -0.74 -12.60 14.38
N ASP A 197 -1.80 -12.76 13.57
CA ASP A 197 -2.25 -14.07 13.10
C ASP A 197 -1.22 -14.76 12.21
N LEU A 198 -0.53 -14.01 11.33
CA LEU A 198 0.52 -14.55 10.46
C LEU A 198 1.81 -14.90 11.21
N ILE A 199 2.12 -14.18 12.29
CA ILE A 199 3.24 -14.54 13.17
C ILE A 199 2.92 -15.86 13.88
N LYS A 200 1.74 -15.99 14.49
CA LYS A 200 1.30 -17.24 15.16
C LYS A 200 1.32 -18.43 14.21
N LEU A 201 0.85 -18.25 12.97
CA LEU A 201 0.90 -19.30 11.95
C LEU A 201 2.33 -19.76 11.65
N GLN A 202 3.27 -18.83 11.53
CA GLN A 202 4.68 -19.15 11.28
C GLN A 202 5.34 -19.84 12.48
N GLU A 203 4.98 -19.47 13.71
CA GLU A 203 5.44 -20.15 14.92
C GLU A 203 4.95 -21.60 14.98
N ILE A 204 3.69 -21.86 14.61
CA ILE A 204 3.13 -23.23 14.49
C ILE A 204 3.92 -24.04 13.45
N ASN A 205 4.38 -23.41 12.38
CA ASN A 205 5.22 -24.05 11.36
C ASN A 205 6.70 -24.20 11.78
N GLY A 206 7.04 -23.92 13.05
CA GLY A 206 8.38 -24.11 13.60
C GLY A 206 9.35 -22.95 13.36
N VAL A 207 8.88 -21.80 12.90
CA VAL A 207 9.74 -20.61 12.69
C VAL A 207 9.88 -19.84 14.00
N ASN A 208 11.10 -19.74 14.53
CA ASN A 208 11.37 -18.84 15.65
C ASN A 208 11.30 -17.36 15.21
N LEU A 209 10.34 -16.61 15.78
CA LEU A 209 10.03 -15.20 15.52
C LEU A 209 10.24 -14.30 16.76
N GLY A 210 10.81 -14.83 17.84
CA GLY A 210 10.97 -14.10 19.10
C GLY A 210 9.62 -13.78 19.76
N LYS A 211 9.58 -12.80 20.67
CA LYS A 211 8.35 -12.40 21.40
C LYS A 211 7.98 -10.93 21.22
N LEU A 212 8.73 -10.21 20.38
CA LEU A 212 8.64 -8.77 20.22
C LEU A 212 8.12 -8.42 18.83
N LEU A 213 7.51 -7.24 18.71
CA LEU A 213 7.07 -6.66 17.43
C LEU A 213 5.94 -7.42 16.69
N HIS A 214 5.15 -8.22 17.42
CA HIS A 214 4.05 -9.01 16.84
C HIS A 214 2.73 -8.23 16.71
N SER A 215 2.62 -7.08 17.36
CA SER A 215 1.38 -6.30 17.35
C SER A 215 1.13 -5.58 16.01
N ARG A 216 -0.14 -5.24 15.75
CA ARG A 216 -0.53 -4.28 14.69
C ARG A 216 0.31 -3.00 14.72
N TYR A 217 0.52 -2.41 15.90
CA TYR A 217 1.24 -1.13 16.02
C TYR A 217 2.70 -1.28 15.63
N SER A 218 3.30 -2.42 15.98
CA SER A 218 4.63 -2.79 15.56
C SER A 218 4.70 -2.94 14.05
N ALA A 219 3.74 -3.62 13.42
CA ALA A 219 3.67 -3.72 11.96
C ALA A 219 3.60 -2.34 11.30
N THR A 220 2.75 -1.43 11.78
CA THR A 220 2.67 -0.06 11.27
C THR A 220 4.01 0.66 11.37
N ASN A 221 4.68 0.59 12.52
CA ASN A 221 5.97 1.24 12.73
C ASN A 221 7.08 0.64 11.86
N ILE A 222 7.09 -0.68 11.70
CA ILE A 222 8.01 -1.40 10.81
C ILE A 222 7.81 -0.92 9.37
N ILE A 223 6.58 -0.89 8.88
CA ILE A 223 6.28 -0.45 7.51
C ILE A 223 6.65 1.01 7.32
N ASN A 224 6.38 1.88 8.29
CA ASN A 224 6.82 3.27 8.25
C ASN A 224 8.35 3.41 8.18
N HIS A 225 9.09 2.56 8.90
CA HIS A 225 10.54 2.56 8.84
C HIS A 225 11.05 2.08 7.47
N ILE A 226 10.50 0.98 6.97
CA ILE A 226 10.83 0.43 5.64
C ILE A 226 10.53 1.46 4.55
N SER A 227 9.34 2.07 4.57
CA SER A 227 8.93 3.05 3.57
C SER A 227 9.84 4.29 3.57
N ASN A 228 10.23 4.78 4.76
CA ASN A 228 11.19 5.88 4.89
C ASN A 228 12.56 5.56 4.28
N ILE A 229 13.09 4.35 4.51
CA ILE A 229 14.37 3.93 3.92
C ILE A 229 14.24 3.78 2.40
N MET A 230 13.20 3.10 1.92
CA MET A 230 12.95 2.92 0.49
C MET A 230 12.82 4.26 -0.23
N ARG A 231 12.12 5.22 0.38
CA ARG A 231 11.95 6.58 -0.15
C ARG A 231 13.28 7.33 -0.22
N LYS A 232 14.10 7.27 0.83
CA LYS A 232 15.44 7.87 0.83
C LYS A 232 16.32 7.28 -0.28
N GLN A 233 16.30 5.95 -0.45
CA GLN A 233 17.04 5.28 -1.53
C GLN A 233 16.56 5.69 -2.92
N LEU A 234 15.24 5.77 -3.12
CA LEU A 234 14.63 6.25 -4.35
C LEU A 234 15.10 7.67 -4.69
N ILE A 235 14.99 8.60 -3.74
CA ILE A 235 15.37 10.00 -3.97
C ILE A 235 16.88 10.13 -4.19
N SER A 236 17.69 9.41 -3.43
CA SER A 236 19.14 9.35 -3.66
C SER A 236 19.44 8.91 -5.09
N LYS A 237 18.78 7.85 -5.57
CA LYS A 237 18.96 7.34 -6.93
C LYS A 237 18.57 8.37 -8.00
N ILE A 238 17.45 9.06 -7.82
CA ILE A 238 16.99 10.14 -8.71
C ILE A 238 18.04 11.25 -8.80
N ILE A 239 18.56 11.70 -7.64
CA ILE A 239 19.55 12.77 -7.55
C ILE A 239 20.87 12.34 -8.17
N THR A 240 21.37 11.15 -7.86
CA THR A 240 22.62 10.61 -8.42
C THR A 240 22.56 10.50 -9.94
N LEU A 241 21.41 10.10 -10.50
CA LEU A 241 21.20 10.04 -11.95
C LEU A 241 20.91 11.40 -12.60
N ASN A 242 20.79 12.47 -11.80
CA ASN A 242 20.36 13.81 -12.25
C ASN A 242 19.11 13.75 -13.16
N SER A 243 18.13 12.93 -12.76
CA SER A 243 16.97 12.61 -13.59
C SER A 243 15.92 13.71 -13.61
N LYS A 244 15.36 13.98 -14.80
CA LYS A 244 14.22 14.90 -14.94
C LYS A 244 12.97 14.36 -14.24
N LEU A 245 12.14 15.26 -13.72
CA LEU A 245 10.95 14.96 -12.93
C LEU A 245 9.69 15.53 -13.59
N SER A 246 8.69 14.68 -13.75
CA SER A 246 7.30 15.10 -13.91
C SER A 246 6.54 14.75 -12.63
N ILE A 247 5.73 15.68 -12.13
CA ILE A 247 4.96 15.48 -10.89
C ILE A 247 3.49 15.38 -11.24
N LEU A 248 2.81 14.37 -10.73
CA LEU A 248 1.37 14.21 -10.86
C LEU A 248 0.76 14.39 -9.49
N ILE A 249 -0.21 15.28 -9.40
CA ILE A 249 -0.94 15.54 -8.16
C ILE A 249 -2.43 15.33 -8.36
N ASP A 250 -3.05 14.71 -7.36
CA ASP A 250 -4.48 14.46 -7.31
C ASP A 250 -5.00 14.75 -5.90
N GLU A 251 -6.23 15.20 -5.79
CA GLU A 251 -6.88 15.46 -4.51
C GLU A 251 -7.78 14.30 -4.11
N SER A 252 -7.65 13.85 -2.86
CA SER A 252 -8.52 12.83 -2.28
C SER A 252 -9.06 13.32 -0.93
N THR A 253 -10.26 12.87 -0.57
CA THR A 253 -10.84 13.14 0.75
C THR A 253 -10.83 11.85 1.56
N SER A 254 -10.22 11.89 2.74
CA SER A 254 -10.18 10.78 3.68
C SER A 254 -11.54 10.52 4.33
N LEU A 255 -11.72 9.34 4.93
CA LEU A 255 -12.93 8.95 5.67
C LEU A 255 -13.24 9.88 6.87
N SER A 256 -12.25 10.63 7.35
CA SER A 256 -12.37 11.64 8.41
C SER A 256 -12.60 13.06 7.87
N ASN A 257 -13.02 13.21 6.61
CA ASN A 257 -13.24 14.49 5.91
C ASN A 257 -11.99 15.39 5.79
N LYS A 258 -10.79 14.85 5.99
CA LYS A 258 -9.54 15.58 5.73
C LYS A 258 -9.18 15.45 4.26
N THR A 259 -8.84 16.56 3.62
CA THR A 259 -8.37 16.58 2.23
C THR A 259 -6.88 16.28 2.20
N THR A 260 -6.46 15.47 1.23
CA THR A 260 -5.08 15.01 1.08
C THR A 260 -4.66 15.14 -0.38
N LEU A 261 -3.46 15.65 -0.59
CA LEU A 261 -2.80 15.68 -1.89
C LEU A 261 -2.00 14.40 -2.10
N VAL A 262 -2.30 13.66 -3.15
CA VAL A 262 -1.55 12.47 -3.56
C VAL A 262 -0.44 12.92 -4.51
N VAL A 263 0.81 12.64 -4.18
CA VAL A 263 1.96 13.08 -5.00
C VAL A 263 2.67 11.89 -5.62
N TYR A 264 2.69 11.87 -6.95
CA TYR A 264 3.45 10.91 -7.76
C TYR A 264 4.57 11.60 -8.53
N LEU A 265 5.69 10.92 -8.67
CA LEU A 265 6.79 11.29 -9.54
C LEU A 265 6.79 10.38 -10.78
N LYS A 266 7.04 10.95 -11.95
CA LYS A 266 7.44 10.22 -13.14
C LYS A 266 8.87 10.59 -13.47
N THR A 267 9.78 9.63 -13.38
CA THR A 267 11.23 9.89 -13.54
C THR A 267 11.99 8.66 -13.99
N TYR A 268 13.20 8.89 -14.50
CA TYR A 268 14.10 7.83 -14.94
C TYR A 268 14.84 7.23 -13.74
N LEU A 269 14.81 5.91 -13.62
CA LEU A 269 15.46 5.18 -12.53
C LEU A 269 16.54 4.20 -13.04
N GLY A 270 17.13 4.47 -14.20
CA GLY A 270 18.19 3.62 -14.77
C GLY A 270 17.69 2.43 -15.60
N GLY A 271 16.38 2.31 -15.84
CA GLY A 271 15.78 1.30 -16.72
C GLY A 271 15.68 1.76 -18.18
N ASN A 272 14.73 1.21 -18.94
CA ASN A 272 14.52 1.63 -20.34
C ASN A 272 13.57 2.83 -20.47
N ASN A 273 12.60 2.97 -19.55
CA ASN A 273 11.56 3.99 -19.59
C ASN A 273 11.44 4.71 -18.24
N PRO A 274 10.98 5.97 -18.21
CA PRO A 274 10.58 6.62 -16.97
C PRO A 274 9.43 5.89 -16.28
N GLU A 275 9.51 5.77 -14.96
CA GLU A 275 8.55 5.04 -14.13
C GLU A 275 7.73 5.98 -13.25
N TYR A 276 6.49 5.60 -12.97
CA TYR A 276 5.65 6.28 -11.98
C TYR A 276 5.96 5.73 -10.59
N VAL A 277 6.27 6.62 -9.66
CA VAL A 277 6.57 6.28 -8.28
C VAL A 277 5.72 7.14 -7.36
N PHE A 278 5.06 6.49 -6.41
CA PHE A 278 4.36 7.16 -5.33
C PHE A 278 5.40 7.81 -4.40
N LEU A 279 5.25 9.11 -4.15
CA LEU A 279 6.13 9.83 -3.23
C LEU A 279 5.51 9.94 -1.84
N ASP A 280 4.36 10.59 -1.76
CA ASP A 280 3.73 10.88 -0.47
C ASP A 280 2.24 11.18 -0.57
N LEU A 281 1.57 11.10 0.59
CA LEU A 281 0.20 11.55 0.81
C LEU A 281 0.24 12.72 1.81
N CYS A 282 -0.08 13.92 1.34
CA CYS A 282 0.11 15.14 2.10
C CYS A 282 -1.24 15.62 2.61
N GLU A 283 -1.45 15.64 3.93
CA GLU A 283 -2.66 16.23 4.50
C GLU A 283 -2.67 17.75 4.24
N LEU A 284 -3.79 18.25 3.74
CA LEU A 284 -4.04 19.66 3.48
C LEU A 284 -4.85 20.26 4.62
N GLN A 285 -4.42 21.42 5.11
CA GLN A 285 -5.17 22.18 6.13
C GLN A 285 -6.31 23.01 5.51
N SER A 286 -6.12 23.48 4.28
CA SER A 286 -7.13 24.15 3.46
C SER A 286 -6.93 23.79 1.98
N GLN A 287 -7.95 24.03 1.16
CA GLN A 287 -7.92 23.81 -0.29
C GLN A 287 -7.63 25.10 -1.07
N ASP A 288 -6.89 26.03 -0.46
CA ASP A 288 -6.49 27.26 -1.14
C ASP A 288 -5.22 26.99 -1.96
N ALA A 289 -5.12 27.62 -3.13
CA ALA A 289 -4.00 27.40 -4.04
C ALA A 289 -2.63 27.67 -3.39
N GLU A 290 -2.53 28.72 -2.55
CA GLU A 290 -1.32 29.02 -1.81
C GLU A 290 -0.91 27.90 -0.85
N GLN A 291 -1.88 27.35 -0.12
CA GLN A 291 -1.63 26.30 0.86
C GLN A 291 -1.27 24.99 0.18
N ILE A 292 -1.93 24.64 -0.92
CA ILE A 292 -1.62 23.45 -1.72
C ILE A 292 -0.19 23.54 -2.27
N GLU A 293 0.20 24.69 -2.85
CA GLU A 293 1.56 24.87 -3.35
C GLU A 293 2.59 24.76 -2.21
N LYS A 294 2.36 25.47 -1.10
CA LYS A 294 3.26 25.46 0.05
C LYS A 294 3.43 24.04 0.58
N GLN A 295 2.34 23.29 0.70
CA GLN A 295 2.38 21.91 1.18
C GLN A 295 3.09 20.98 0.19
N LEU A 296 2.89 21.16 -1.13
CA LEU A 296 3.60 20.41 -2.16
C LEU A 296 5.12 20.66 -2.07
N LEU A 297 5.55 21.92 -2.02
CA LEU A 297 6.97 22.28 -1.93
C LEU A 297 7.61 21.77 -0.62
N ASN A 298 6.90 21.88 0.49
CA ASN A 298 7.35 21.32 1.77
C ASN A 298 7.51 19.80 1.70
N THR A 299 6.56 19.11 1.05
CA THR A 299 6.62 17.65 0.85
C THR A 299 7.84 17.27 0.02
N LEU A 300 8.07 17.93 -1.12
CA LEU A 300 9.23 17.68 -1.97
C LEU A 300 10.54 17.91 -1.21
N LYS A 301 10.64 19.03 -0.48
CA LYS A 301 11.81 19.37 0.34
C LYS A 301 12.06 18.36 1.46
N SER A 302 11.01 17.96 2.19
CA SER A 302 11.12 16.99 3.30
C SER A 302 11.59 15.61 2.83
N ASN A 303 11.29 15.27 1.58
CA ASN A 303 11.71 14.03 0.94
C ASN A 303 13.10 14.14 0.28
N GLY A 304 13.78 15.29 0.35
CA GLY A 304 15.14 15.49 -0.15
C GLY A 304 15.24 16.12 -1.55
N LEU A 305 14.13 16.51 -2.17
CA LEU A 305 14.11 17.26 -3.42
C LEU A 305 14.19 18.76 -3.14
N HIS A 306 15.42 19.25 -3.02
CA HIS A 306 15.69 20.65 -2.71
C HIS A 306 15.49 21.59 -3.92
N GLU A 307 15.29 22.86 -3.64
CA GLU A 307 15.01 23.93 -4.60
C GLU A 307 15.96 23.94 -5.81
N LYS A 308 17.28 23.88 -5.57
CA LYS A 308 18.29 23.86 -6.63
C LYS A 308 18.12 22.69 -7.61
N TYR A 309 17.70 21.53 -7.11
CA TYR A 309 17.43 20.37 -7.96
C TYR A 309 16.14 20.57 -8.76
N LEU A 310 15.08 21.04 -8.10
CA LEU A 310 13.78 21.30 -8.73
C LEU A 310 13.89 22.32 -9.87
N GLN A 311 14.62 23.42 -9.67
CA GLN A 311 14.85 24.45 -10.70
C GLN A 311 15.47 23.89 -11.99
N LYS A 312 16.36 22.90 -11.87
CA LYS A 312 17.05 22.29 -13.01
C LYS A 312 16.26 21.14 -13.65
N ASN A 313 15.56 20.36 -12.83
CA ASN A 313 15.09 19.03 -13.23
C ASN A 313 13.56 18.86 -13.18
N TRP A 314 12.79 19.78 -12.58
CA TRP A 314 11.33 19.71 -12.63
C TRP A 314 10.81 20.22 -13.97
N VAL A 315 10.40 19.29 -14.83
CA VAL A 315 10.04 19.59 -16.22
C VAL A 315 8.54 19.68 -16.44
N ALA A 316 7.73 18.94 -15.68
CA ALA A 316 6.30 18.91 -15.88
C ALA A 316 5.48 18.73 -14.60
N ILE A 317 4.26 19.24 -14.59
CA ILE A 317 3.24 18.96 -13.58
C ILE A 317 1.91 18.61 -14.25
N ALA A 318 1.21 17.58 -13.76
CA ALA A 318 -0.15 17.25 -14.18
C ALA A 318 -1.12 17.30 -13.00
N THR A 319 -2.30 17.89 -13.23
CA THR A 319 -3.35 18.09 -12.20
C THR A 319 -4.73 17.73 -12.76
N ASP A 320 -5.73 17.54 -11.89
CA ASP A 320 -7.13 17.29 -12.26
C ASP A 320 -7.83 18.48 -12.94
N GLY A 321 -7.23 19.68 -12.85
CA GLY A 321 -7.71 20.93 -13.43
C GLY A 321 -8.92 21.54 -12.75
N ALA A 322 -9.10 21.27 -11.45
CA ALA A 322 -9.94 22.13 -10.62
C ALA A 322 -9.47 23.60 -10.71
N SER A 323 -10.40 24.56 -10.58
CA SER A 323 -10.09 26.00 -10.71
C SER A 323 -9.00 26.46 -9.75
N VAL A 324 -8.92 25.88 -8.55
CA VAL A 324 -7.84 26.11 -7.58
C VAL A 324 -6.48 25.66 -8.11
N MET A 325 -6.44 24.59 -8.91
CA MET A 325 -5.20 24.04 -9.46
C MET A 325 -4.73 24.82 -10.69
N VAL A 326 -5.62 25.07 -11.65
CA VAL A 326 -5.29 25.64 -12.97
C VAL A 326 -5.75 27.08 -13.19
N GLY A 327 -6.27 27.75 -12.15
CA GLY A 327 -6.77 29.11 -12.24
C GLY A 327 -5.73 30.10 -12.77
N LYS A 328 -6.11 30.90 -13.76
CA LYS A 328 -5.18 31.76 -14.52
C LYS A 328 -4.41 32.77 -13.66
N ASN A 329 -5.03 33.31 -12.61
CA ASN A 329 -4.44 34.41 -11.84
C ASN A 329 -3.82 33.94 -10.51
N SER A 330 -4.37 32.90 -9.90
CA SER A 330 -4.00 32.49 -8.54
C SER A 330 -3.96 30.98 -8.34
N GLY A 331 -4.09 30.18 -9.40
CA GLY A 331 -4.05 28.73 -9.31
C GLY A 331 -2.68 28.20 -8.91
N VAL A 332 -2.65 27.01 -8.30
CA VAL A 332 -1.40 26.34 -7.87
C VAL A 332 -0.37 26.30 -9.00
N VAL A 333 -0.82 25.92 -10.19
CA VAL A 333 0.02 25.80 -11.37
C VAL A 333 0.59 27.16 -11.81
N THR A 334 -0.20 28.23 -11.74
CA THR A 334 0.24 29.59 -12.07
C THR A 334 1.35 30.04 -11.12
N ARG A 335 1.14 29.88 -9.80
CA ARG A 335 2.15 30.25 -8.80
C ARG A 335 3.42 29.40 -8.91
N LEU A 336 3.30 28.12 -9.25
CA LEU A 336 4.45 27.26 -9.52
C LEU A 336 5.23 27.72 -10.76
N ARG A 337 4.56 28.20 -11.82
CA ARG A 337 5.22 28.72 -13.02
C ARG A 337 6.01 30.01 -12.74
N GLU A 338 5.54 30.85 -11.81
CA GLU A 338 6.30 32.03 -11.37
C GLU A 338 7.67 31.63 -10.77
N LYS A 339 7.71 30.52 -10.03
CA LYS A 339 8.96 29.97 -9.44
C LYS A 339 9.76 29.11 -10.40
N TYR A 340 9.08 28.38 -11.29
CA TYR A 340 9.68 27.45 -12.25
C TYR A 340 9.17 27.77 -13.67
N PRO A 341 9.72 28.81 -14.34
CA PRO A 341 9.19 29.30 -15.63
C PRO A 341 9.19 28.28 -16.77
N LYS A 342 10.05 27.25 -16.69
CA LYS A 342 10.13 26.18 -17.69
C LYS A 342 9.12 25.04 -17.46
N LEU A 343 8.33 25.11 -16.40
CA LEU A 343 7.43 24.05 -15.97
C LEU A 343 6.31 23.86 -17.00
N PHE A 344 6.30 22.70 -17.64
CA PHE A 344 5.20 22.27 -18.50
C PHE A 344 4.02 21.84 -17.64
N THR A 345 2.82 22.31 -17.97
CA THR A 345 1.64 22.05 -17.15
C THR A 345 0.61 21.34 -17.98
N TRP A 346 0.00 20.31 -17.38
CA TRP A 346 -0.93 19.45 -18.07
C TRP A 346 -2.22 19.29 -17.28
N HIS A 347 -3.33 19.55 -17.93
CA HIS A 347 -4.65 19.23 -17.40
C HIS A 347 -4.99 17.80 -17.78
N CYS A 348 -5.33 16.99 -16.77
CA CYS A 348 -5.71 15.58 -16.91
C CYS A 348 -6.70 15.36 -18.07
N PHE A 349 -6.30 14.57 -19.07
CA PHE A 349 -7.14 14.24 -20.22
C PHE A 349 -8.44 13.54 -19.82
N ASN A 350 -8.35 12.68 -18.81
CA ASN A 350 -9.51 11.97 -18.29
C ASN A 350 -10.52 12.94 -17.69
N HIS A 351 -10.06 13.95 -16.95
CA HIS A 351 -10.96 14.98 -16.44
C HIS A 351 -11.54 15.84 -17.59
N ARG A 352 -10.72 16.24 -18.57
CA ARG A 352 -11.18 16.96 -19.77
C ARG A 352 -12.23 16.15 -20.56
N LEU A 353 -12.09 14.82 -20.62
CA LEU A 353 -13.07 13.93 -21.26
C LEU A 353 -14.40 13.94 -20.48
N GLU A 354 -14.34 13.83 -19.15
CA GLU A 354 -15.53 13.93 -18.31
C GLU A 354 -16.23 15.29 -18.44
N LEU A 355 -15.46 16.39 -18.53
CA LEU A 355 -16.01 17.72 -18.79
C LEU A 355 -16.69 17.80 -20.16
N SER A 356 -16.11 17.18 -21.19
CA SER A 356 -16.69 17.15 -22.54
C SER A 356 -18.06 16.48 -22.54
N VAL A 357 -18.17 15.35 -21.83
CA VAL A 357 -19.43 14.63 -21.64
C VAL A 357 -20.39 15.47 -20.81
N SER A 358 -19.93 16.06 -19.71
CA SER A 358 -20.78 16.89 -18.85
C SER A 358 -21.36 18.11 -19.56
N ASP A 359 -20.60 18.74 -20.46
CA ASP A 359 -21.06 19.90 -21.21
C ASP A 359 -22.02 19.51 -22.33
N THR A 360 -21.81 18.35 -22.97
CA THR A 360 -22.75 17.80 -23.96
C THR A 360 -24.16 17.66 -23.38
N ILE A 361 -24.27 17.18 -22.13
CA ILE A 361 -25.58 17.00 -21.45
C ILE A 361 -26.37 18.31 -21.41
N LYS A 362 -25.67 19.44 -21.22
CA LYS A 362 -26.31 20.76 -21.11
C LYS A 362 -26.87 21.25 -22.46
N ASP A 363 -26.31 20.77 -23.58
CA ASP A 363 -26.68 21.23 -24.92
C ASP A 363 -27.84 20.42 -25.54
N VAL A 364 -28.05 19.19 -25.10
CA VAL A 364 -28.91 18.21 -25.79
C VAL A 364 -30.18 17.93 -24.99
N ARG A 365 -31.28 18.51 -25.46
CA ARG A 365 -32.62 18.24 -24.93
C ARG A 365 -32.96 16.75 -25.07
N GLY A 366 -33.51 16.15 -24.00
CA GLY A 366 -33.85 14.72 -23.95
C GLY A 366 -32.91 13.88 -23.09
N ILE A 367 -31.63 14.27 -22.96
CA ILE A 367 -30.69 13.57 -22.06
C ILE A 367 -31.14 13.70 -20.60
N ASP A 368 -31.67 14.85 -20.21
CA ASP A 368 -32.21 15.04 -18.86
C ASP A 368 -33.32 14.05 -18.52
N HIS A 369 -34.21 13.75 -19.47
CA HIS A 369 -35.27 12.76 -19.28
C HIS A 369 -34.70 11.35 -19.12
N PHE A 370 -33.72 10.98 -19.97
CA PHE A 370 -33.02 9.70 -19.84
C PHE A 370 -32.32 9.58 -18.49
N LYS A 371 -31.58 10.62 -18.08
CA LYS A 371 -30.89 10.68 -16.79
C LYS A 371 -31.86 10.58 -15.62
N CYS A 372 -32.97 11.32 -15.65
CA CYS A 372 -34.00 11.27 -14.61
C CYS A 372 -34.61 9.88 -14.46
N PHE A 373 -34.85 9.18 -15.56
CA PHE A 373 -35.33 7.80 -15.52
C PHE A 373 -34.32 6.87 -14.83
N ILE A 374 -33.04 6.92 -15.23
CA ILE A 374 -31.98 6.11 -14.61
C ILE A 374 -31.79 6.46 -13.13
N ASP A 375 -31.79 7.74 -12.76
CA ASP A 375 -31.69 8.19 -11.38
C ASP A 375 -32.86 7.70 -10.53
N LYS A 376 -34.07 7.61 -11.10
CA LYS A 376 -35.25 7.04 -10.44
C LYS A 376 -35.07 5.54 -10.20
N LEU A 377 -34.54 4.79 -11.18
CA LEU A 377 -34.21 3.37 -10.98
C LEU A 377 -33.15 3.20 -9.89
N TYR A 378 -32.10 4.00 -9.92
CA TYR A 378 -31.07 3.99 -8.87
C TYR A 378 -31.68 4.23 -7.49
N SER A 379 -32.51 5.26 -7.35
CA SER A 379 -33.18 5.58 -6.08
C SER A 379 -34.02 4.40 -5.60
N LEU A 380 -34.83 3.82 -6.49
CA LEU A 380 -35.73 2.71 -6.19
C LEU A 380 -34.96 1.49 -5.64
N TYR A 381 -33.91 1.06 -6.35
CA TYR A 381 -33.20 -0.17 -6.01
C TYR A 381 -32.11 0.02 -4.96
N ASN A 382 -31.54 1.21 -4.80
CA ASN A 382 -30.51 1.46 -3.79
C ASN A 382 -31.09 1.90 -2.43
N GLN A 383 -32.28 2.52 -2.40
CA GLN A 383 -32.92 2.93 -1.14
C GLN A 383 -33.87 1.87 -0.58
N SER A 384 -34.41 0.98 -1.42
CA SER A 384 -35.32 -0.09 -0.99
C SER A 384 -34.70 -1.48 -1.19
N PRO A 385 -34.22 -2.13 -0.10
CA PRO A 385 -33.79 -3.53 -0.16
C PRO A 385 -34.91 -4.48 -0.60
N LYS A 386 -36.19 -4.13 -0.37
CA LYS A 386 -37.35 -4.91 -0.83
C LYS A 386 -37.38 -4.95 -2.36
N HIS A 387 -37.35 -3.80 -3.02
CA HIS A 387 -37.37 -3.73 -4.49
C HIS A 387 -36.10 -4.29 -5.11
N SER A 388 -34.95 -4.14 -4.46
CA SER A 388 -33.70 -4.76 -4.91
C SER A 388 -33.79 -6.29 -4.95
N ARG A 389 -34.33 -6.92 -3.88
CA ARG A 389 -34.57 -8.36 -3.83
C ARG A 389 -35.63 -8.82 -4.83
N ALA A 390 -36.67 -8.03 -5.04
CA ALA A 390 -37.72 -8.34 -6.02
C ALA A 390 -37.17 -8.35 -7.46
N LEU A 391 -36.33 -7.35 -7.81
CA LEU A 391 -35.63 -7.35 -9.10
C LEU A 391 -34.67 -8.53 -9.23
N GLU A 392 -33.93 -8.86 -8.17
CA GLU A 392 -33.03 -10.02 -8.14
C GLU A 392 -33.79 -11.34 -8.38
N SER A 393 -34.97 -11.52 -7.77
CA SER A 393 -35.86 -12.65 -8.04
C SER A 393 -36.29 -12.70 -9.51
N CYS A 394 -36.74 -11.57 -10.08
CA CYS A 394 -37.12 -11.50 -11.48
C CYS A 394 -35.95 -11.83 -12.42
N CYS A 395 -34.73 -11.42 -12.07
CA CYS A 395 -33.53 -11.82 -12.80
C CYS A 395 -33.29 -13.34 -12.72
N GLN A 396 -33.44 -13.96 -11.54
CA GLN A 396 -33.27 -15.40 -11.36
C GLN A 396 -34.30 -16.20 -12.16
N ASP A 397 -35.57 -15.79 -12.14
CA ASP A 397 -36.66 -16.44 -12.87
C ASP A 397 -36.41 -16.43 -14.39
N LEU A 398 -35.84 -15.32 -14.90
CA LEU A 398 -35.47 -15.14 -16.29
C LEU A 398 -34.05 -15.65 -16.63
N LYS A 399 -33.35 -16.28 -15.67
CA LYS A 399 -31.96 -16.75 -15.80
C LYS A 399 -30.97 -15.65 -16.23
N LEU A 400 -31.22 -14.42 -15.81
CA LEU A 400 -30.38 -13.25 -16.05
C LEU A 400 -29.44 -12.99 -14.87
N GLN A 401 -28.25 -12.46 -15.16
CA GLN A 401 -27.32 -12.02 -14.13
C GLN A 401 -27.82 -10.71 -13.48
N PHE A 402 -28.02 -10.73 -12.16
CA PHE A 402 -28.34 -9.52 -11.42
C PHE A 402 -27.16 -8.54 -11.41
N ASN A 403 -27.38 -7.35 -11.98
CA ASN A 403 -26.41 -6.26 -11.99
C ASN A 403 -26.97 -5.07 -11.22
N LYS A 404 -26.21 -4.56 -10.25
CA LYS A 404 -26.64 -3.39 -9.47
C LYS A 404 -26.73 -2.17 -10.39
N ILE A 405 -27.91 -1.55 -10.42
CA ILE A 405 -28.15 -0.31 -11.17
C ILE A 405 -27.47 0.84 -10.44
N GLY A 406 -26.55 1.52 -11.13
CA GLY A 406 -25.86 2.71 -10.65
C GLY A 406 -26.55 4.00 -11.10
N ARG A 407 -25.85 5.13 -10.96
CA ARG A 407 -26.24 6.40 -11.59
C ARG A 407 -25.58 6.53 -12.96
N VAL A 408 -26.08 7.47 -13.77
CA VAL A 408 -25.55 7.81 -15.09
C VAL A 408 -25.28 9.31 -15.12
N LEU A 409 -24.14 9.69 -15.70
CA LEU A 409 -23.76 11.09 -15.93
C LEU A 409 -23.73 11.98 -14.65
N SER A 410 -23.56 11.36 -13.48
CA SER A 410 -23.49 12.06 -12.18
C SER A 410 -22.24 11.74 -11.37
N ILE A 411 -21.55 10.64 -11.69
CA ILE A 411 -20.32 10.18 -11.04
C ILE A 411 -19.18 10.39 -12.03
N ARG A 412 -18.02 10.83 -11.55
CA ARG A 412 -16.84 11.32 -12.31
C ARG A 412 -16.15 10.30 -13.24
N TRP A 413 -16.83 9.29 -13.77
CA TRP A 413 -16.24 8.37 -14.76
C TRP A 413 -17.29 7.87 -15.76
N VAL A 414 -17.06 8.09 -17.06
CA VAL A 414 -17.82 7.54 -18.20
C VAL A 414 -18.04 6.04 -18.06
N SER A 415 -17.02 5.30 -17.60
CA SER A 415 -17.09 3.85 -17.38
C SER A 415 -18.16 3.44 -16.35
N SER A 416 -18.47 4.32 -15.38
CA SER A 416 -19.59 4.09 -14.44
C SER A 416 -20.93 4.23 -15.16
N SER A 417 -21.08 5.25 -16.00
CA SER A 417 -22.29 5.47 -16.78
C SER A 417 -22.54 4.29 -17.74
N LEU A 418 -21.50 3.82 -18.44
CA LEU A 418 -21.59 2.65 -19.32
C LEU A 418 -22.05 1.39 -18.57
N ARG A 419 -21.50 1.14 -17.38
CA ARG A 419 -21.89 -0.01 -16.54
C ARG A 419 -23.37 0.04 -16.18
N THR A 420 -23.88 1.22 -15.82
CA THR A 420 -25.29 1.40 -15.50
C THR A 420 -26.18 1.19 -16.72
N VAL A 421 -25.84 1.80 -17.86
CA VAL A 421 -26.59 1.65 -19.12
C VAL A 421 -26.63 0.17 -19.55
N ARG A 422 -25.49 -0.54 -19.51
CA ARG A 422 -25.44 -1.97 -19.79
C ARG A 422 -26.22 -2.82 -18.80
N SER A 423 -26.26 -2.41 -17.52
CA SER A 423 -27.06 -3.12 -16.51
C SER A 423 -28.55 -3.02 -16.81
N VAL A 424 -29.02 -1.83 -17.23
CA VAL A 424 -30.41 -1.63 -17.65
C VAL A 424 -30.71 -2.39 -18.95
N TRP A 425 -29.80 -2.35 -19.94
CA TRP A 425 -29.94 -3.11 -21.18
C TRP A 425 -30.09 -4.62 -20.93
N LYS A 426 -29.19 -5.21 -20.13
CA LYS A 426 -29.21 -6.64 -19.81
C LYS A 426 -30.38 -7.05 -18.93
N SER A 427 -30.81 -6.17 -18.03
CA SER A 427 -31.90 -6.44 -17.08
C SER A 427 -33.25 -5.96 -17.59
N PHE A 428 -33.38 -5.60 -18.87
CA PHE A 428 -34.58 -4.98 -19.42
C PHE A 428 -35.85 -5.83 -19.16
N ALA A 429 -35.79 -7.13 -19.45
CA ALA A 429 -36.92 -8.03 -19.23
C ALA A 429 -37.26 -8.20 -17.74
N ALA A 430 -36.25 -8.30 -16.88
CA ALA A 430 -36.45 -8.38 -15.43
C ALA A 430 -37.04 -7.09 -14.84
N LEU A 431 -36.61 -5.92 -15.35
CA LEU A 431 -37.17 -4.62 -14.97
C LEU A 431 -38.65 -4.54 -15.36
N HIS A 432 -38.99 -4.97 -16.57
CA HIS A 432 -40.38 -4.99 -17.04
C HIS A 432 -41.25 -5.92 -16.19
N SER A 433 -40.79 -7.15 -15.94
CA SER A 433 -41.48 -8.12 -15.08
C SER A 433 -41.71 -7.56 -13.67
N HIS A 434 -40.68 -6.99 -13.05
CA HIS A 434 -40.82 -6.37 -11.73
C HIS A 434 -41.79 -5.19 -11.74
N PHE A 435 -41.76 -4.34 -12.77
CA PHE A 435 -42.71 -3.22 -12.87
C PHE A 435 -44.15 -3.73 -13.04
N LYS A 436 -44.37 -4.75 -13.87
CA LYS A 436 -45.68 -5.36 -14.06
C LYS A 436 -46.21 -5.95 -12.75
N ASN A 437 -45.41 -6.80 -12.09
CA ASN A 437 -45.77 -7.40 -10.80
C ASN A 437 -46.08 -6.33 -9.73
N SER A 438 -45.31 -5.23 -9.71
CA SER A 438 -45.53 -4.14 -8.76
C SER A 438 -46.76 -3.28 -9.09
N CYS A 439 -47.19 -3.22 -10.36
CA CYS A 439 -48.45 -2.58 -10.74
C CYS A 439 -49.67 -3.42 -10.31
N ASP A 440 -49.54 -4.74 -10.41
CA ASP A 440 -50.63 -5.69 -10.13
C ASP A 440 -50.76 -6.03 -8.63
N ASP A 441 -49.73 -5.73 -7.83
CA ASP A 441 -49.69 -5.93 -6.39
C ASP A 441 -50.57 -4.91 -5.64
N GLN A 442 -51.77 -5.34 -5.26
CA GLN A 442 -52.76 -4.55 -4.53
C GLN A 442 -52.31 -4.14 -3.11
N SER A 443 -51.21 -4.69 -2.59
CA SER A 443 -50.65 -4.27 -1.30
C SER A 443 -49.87 -2.96 -1.38
N ASN A 444 -49.50 -2.51 -2.59
CA ASN A 444 -48.82 -1.24 -2.80
C ASN A 444 -49.83 -0.08 -2.75
N ASP A 445 -49.41 1.06 -2.20
CA ASP A 445 -50.24 2.25 -2.20
C ASP A 445 -50.38 2.85 -3.61
N LYS A 446 -51.43 3.65 -3.81
CA LYS A 446 -51.77 4.25 -5.12
C LYS A 446 -50.62 5.05 -5.72
N ASN A 447 -49.81 5.73 -4.91
CA ASN A 447 -48.68 6.52 -5.41
C ASN A 447 -47.55 5.62 -5.90
N THR A 448 -47.23 4.55 -5.16
CA THR A 448 -46.25 3.55 -5.59
C THR A 448 -46.66 2.88 -6.89
N ILE A 449 -47.92 2.45 -7.01
CA ILE A 449 -48.46 1.88 -8.25
C ILE A 449 -48.34 2.87 -9.41
N ALA A 450 -48.71 4.14 -9.21
CA ALA A 450 -48.58 5.17 -10.23
C ALA A 450 -47.12 5.39 -10.70
N VAL A 451 -46.15 5.32 -9.79
CA VAL A 451 -44.71 5.38 -10.13
C VAL A 451 -44.32 4.20 -11.03
N PHE A 452 -44.72 2.98 -10.68
CA PHE A 452 -44.40 1.79 -11.47
C PHE A 452 -45.08 1.80 -12.85
N ILE A 453 -46.33 2.29 -12.94
CA ILE A 453 -47.00 2.50 -14.23
C ILE A 453 -46.20 3.48 -15.10
N GLY A 454 -45.72 4.59 -14.51
CA GLY A 454 -44.89 5.57 -15.22
C GLY A 454 -43.57 4.98 -15.71
N LEU A 455 -42.88 4.22 -14.85
CA LEU A 455 -41.62 3.55 -15.19
C LEU A 455 -41.83 2.50 -16.29
N LYS A 456 -42.90 1.70 -16.20
CA LYS A 456 -43.28 0.71 -17.21
C LYS A 456 -43.55 1.35 -18.56
N LYS A 457 -44.39 2.39 -18.60
CA LYS A 457 -44.71 3.13 -19.84
C LYS A 457 -43.48 3.77 -20.50
N ARG A 458 -42.47 4.17 -19.71
CA ARG A 458 -41.20 4.66 -20.25
C ARG A 458 -40.31 3.52 -20.75
N LEU A 459 -40.27 2.40 -20.05
CA LEU A 459 -39.48 1.22 -20.44
C LEU A 459 -40.01 0.59 -21.74
N GLU A 460 -41.34 0.51 -21.90
CA GLU A 460 -42.04 -0.02 -23.09
C GLU A 460 -42.00 0.94 -24.29
N SER A 461 -41.42 2.12 -24.16
CA SER A 461 -41.40 3.12 -25.23
C SER A 461 -40.27 2.82 -26.22
N PRO A 462 -40.56 2.77 -27.54
CA PRO A 462 -39.52 2.61 -28.56
C PRO A 462 -38.46 3.72 -28.50
N GLU A 463 -38.88 4.94 -28.13
CA GLU A 463 -37.99 6.08 -27.95
C GLU A 463 -36.95 5.83 -26.84
N PHE A 464 -37.35 5.24 -25.71
CA PHE A 464 -36.42 4.93 -24.64
C PHE A 464 -35.39 3.85 -25.04
N ILE A 465 -35.80 2.86 -25.84
CA ILE A 465 -34.87 1.84 -26.33
C ILE A 465 -33.85 2.44 -27.31
N LEU A 466 -34.28 3.39 -28.15
CA LEU A 466 -33.35 4.16 -28.99
C LEU A 466 -32.37 4.99 -28.14
N ASP A 467 -32.86 5.68 -27.11
CA ASP A 467 -32.02 6.44 -26.17
C ASP A 467 -31.00 5.50 -25.49
N LEU A 468 -31.44 4.31 -25.07
CA LEU A 468 -30.60 3.33 -24.40
C LEU A 468 -29.54 2.76 -25.35
N GLY A 469 -29.89 2.53 -26.61
CA GLY A 469 -28.98 2.06 -27.66
C GLY A 469 -27.86 3.06 -27.94
N ILE A 470 -28.21 4.32 -28.26
CA ILE A 470 -27.23 5.36 -28.59
C ILE A 470 -26.32 5.68 -27.40
N MET A 471 -26.87 5.70 -26.18
CA MET A 471 -26.07 5.91 -24.97
C MET A 471 -25.08 4.78 -24.74
N ASN A 472 -25.41 3.53 -25.09
CA ASN A 472 -24.51 2.40 -24.92
C ASN A 472 -23.33 2.47 -25.91
N ASP A 473 -23.62 2.70 -27.20
CA ASP A 473 -22.58 2.81 -28.25
C ASP A 473 -21.60 3.96 -27.95
N VAL A 474 -22.13 5.14 -27.65
CA VAL A 474 -21.29 6.32 -27.37
C VAL A 474 -20.49 6.17 -26.08
N LEU A 475 -21.12 5.73 -24.98
CA LEU A 475 -20.39 5.54 -23.72
C LEU A 475 -19.37 4.40 -23.80
N GLN A 476 -19.56 3.42 -24.69
CA GLN A 476 -18.59 2.37 -24.95
C GLN A 476 -17.30 2.95 -25.54
N GLU A 477 -17.39 3.73 -26.61
CA GLU A 477 -16.24 4.39 -27.22
C GLU A 477 -15.52 5.33 -26.24
N LEU A 478 -16.28 6.15 -25.52
CA LEU A 478 -15.73 7.06 -24.51
C LEU A 478 -15.06 6.30 -23.34
N SER A 479 -15.61 5.15 -22.93
CA SER A 479 -15.03 4.33 -21.85
C SER A 479 -13.73 3.65 -22.30
N MET A 480 -13.67 3.18 -23.55
CA MET A 480 -12.43 2.65 -24.13
C MET A 480 -11.34 3.73 -24.16
N LEU A 481 -11.67 4.93 -24.67
CA LEU A 481 -10.74 6.07 -24.66
C LEU A 481 -10.28 6.40 -23.23
N SER A 482 -11.20 6.52 -22.27
CA SER A 482 -10.88 6.79 -20.87
C SER A 482 -9.90 5.77 -20.28
N ASN A 483 -10.04 4.49 -20.60
CA ASN A 483 -9.12 3.45 -20.13
C ASN A 483 -7.75 3.55 -20.81
N GLU A 484 -7.70 3.85 -22.11
CA GLU A 484 -6.44 4.08 -22.83
C GLU A 484 -5.65 5.26 -22.24
N LEU A 485 -6.34 6.37 -21.95
CA LEU A 485 -5.77 7.59 -21.36
C LEU A 485 -5.18 7.37 -19.95
N GLN A 486 -5.64 6.35 -19.22
CA GLN A 486 -5.12 5.98 -17.89
C GLN A 486 -3.90 5.06 -17.93
N SER A 487 -3.54 4.56 -19.12
CA SER A 487 -2.43 3.65 -19.27
C SER A 487 -1.11 4.30 -18.83
N ARG A 488 -0.34 3.59 -17.99
CA ARG A 488 0.97 4.07 -17.49
C ARG A 488 2.02 4.20 -18.60
N THR A 489 1.80 3.57 -19.74
CA THR A 489 2.76 3.50 -20.86
C THR A 489 2.35 4.34 -22.06
N ILE A 490 1.21 5.05 -22.00
CA ILE A 490 0.77 5.88 -23.12
C ILE A 490 1.65 7.13 -23.26
N THR A 491 1.92 7.52 -24.51
CA THR A 491 2.66 8.73 -24.87
C THR A 491 1.68 9.80 -25.35
N LEU A 492 2.05 11.08 -25.24
CA LEU A 492 1.20 12.18 -25.69
C LEU A 492 0.78 12.06 -27.18
N PRO A 493 1.66 11.66 -28.12
CA PRO A 493 1.25 11.45 -29.52
C PRO A 493 0.20 10.33 -29.68
N LYS A 494 0.36 9.21 -28.95
CA LYS A 494 -0.63 8.12 -28.95
C LYS A 494 -1.97 8.55 -28.36
N VAL A 495 -1.95 9.40 -27.32
CA VAL A 495 -3.18 10.01 -26.78
C VAL A 495 -3.90 10.80 -27.87
N GLU A 496 -3.20 11.70 -28.57
CA GLU A 496 -3.80 12.52 -29.62
C GLU A 496 -4.39 11.65 -30.75
N GLN A 497 -3.69 10.61 -31.18
CA GLN A 497 -4.20 9.65 -32.15
C GLN A 497 -5.47 8.95 -31.66
N SER A 498 -5.48 8.52 -30.39
CA SER A 498 -6.62 7.81 -29.78
C SER A 498 -7.86 8.70 -29.66
N ILE A 499 -7.67 9.97 -29.27
CA ILE A 499 -8.74 10.97 -29.23
C ILE A 499 -9.32 11.18 -30.64
N LYS A 500 -8.47 11.48 -31.63
CA LYS A 500 -8.91 11.71 -33.02
C LYS A 500 -9.63 10.49 -33.61
N ARG A 501 -9.12 9.28 -33.34
CA ARG A 501 -9.78 8.03 -33.73
C ARG A 501 -11.17 7.92 -33.11
N THR A 502 -11.29 8.13 -31.80
CA THR A 502 -12.56 8.04 -31.07
C THR A 502 -13.58 9.05 -31.59
N ILE A 503 -13.15 10.30 -31.86
CA ILE A 503 -14.00 11.33 -32.46
C ILE A 503 -14.55 10.88 -33.80
N ARG A 504 -13.71 10.32 -34.70
CA ARG A 504 -14.15 9.82 -36.01
C ARG A 504 -15.14 8.66 -35.88
N ILE A 505 -14.92 7.74 -34.94
CA ILE A 505 -15.84 6.61 -34.70
C ILE A 505 -17.19 7.15 -34.22
N ILE A 506 -17.20 8.02 -33.21
CA ILE A 506 -18.45 8.61 -32.69
C ILE A 506 -19.17 9.40 -33.80
N GLU A 507 -18.44 10.16 -34.61
CA GLU A 507 -19.02 10.89 -35.73
C GLU A 507 -19.63 9.96 -36.80
N SER A 508 -19.01 8.82 -37.06
CA SER A 508 -19.52 7.83 -38.02
C SER A 508 -20.90 7.29 -37.64
N PHE A 509 -21.28 7.32 -36.36
CA PHE A 509 -22.61 6.91 -35.89
C PHE A 509 -23.77 7.75 -36.45
N LYS A 510 -23.50 8.90 -37.07
CA LYS A 510 -24.52 9.66 -37.82
C LYS A 510 -24.95 8.96 -39.11
N GLN A 511 -24.05 8.20 -39.72
CA GLN A 511 -24.25 7.52 -41.00
C GLN A 511 -24.47 6.02 -40.80
N GLU A 512 -23.65 5.41 -39.94
CA GLU A 512 -23.66 3.98 -39.64
C GLU A 512 -23.91 3.78 -38.14
N PRO A 513 -25.15 3.44 -37.73
CA PRO A 513 -25.49 3.24 -36.33
C PRO A 513 -24.58 2.18 -35.67
N GLY A 514 -24.21 2.42 -34.42
CA GLY A 514 -23.52 1.41 -33.61
C GLY A 514 -24.36 0.16 -33.35
N GLU A 515 -23.72 -0.90 -32.84
CA GLU A 515 -24.33 -2.21 -32.64
C GLU A 515 -25.63 -2.13 -31.81
N TYR A 516 -25.60 -1.42 -30.67
CA TYR A 516 -26.76 -1.32 -29.80
C TYR A 516 -27.86 -0.45 -30.40
N THR A 517 -27.49 0.62 -31.11
CA THR A 517 -28.44 1.47 -31.84
C THR A 517 -29.11 0.69 -32.96
N GLN A 518 -28.39 -0.17 -33.68
CA GLN A 518 -28.96 -1.02 -34.72
C GLN A 518 -29.96 -2.03 -34.16
N ILE A 519 -29.64 -2.66 -33.01
CA ILE A 519 -30.58 -3.53 -32.30
C ILE A 519 -31.83 -2.74 -31.87
N ALA A 520 -31.65 -1.52 -31.36
CA ALA A 520 -32.74 -0.65 -30.95
C ALA A 520 -33.64 -0.21 -32.13
N LEU A 521 -33.06 0.07 -33.29
CA LEU A 521 -33.80 0.38 -34.52
C LEU A 521 -34.63 -0.82 -35.00
N ASN A 522 -34.05 -2.02 -34.97
CA ASN A 522 -34.75 -3.27 -35.29
C ASN A 522 -35.88 -3.57 -34.30
N ALA A 523 -35.67 -3.29 -33.01
CA ALA A 523 -36.70 -3.43 -31.99
C ALA A 523 -37.85 -2.45 -32.22
N LYS A 524 -37.54 -1.19 -32.57
CA LYS A 524 -38.54 -0.17 -32.90
C LYS A 524 -39.37 -0.54 -34.13
N SER A 525 -38.74 -1.08 -35.18
CA SER A 525 -39.47 -1.45 -36.40
C SER A 525 -40.39 -2.64 -36.17
N LYS A 526 -39.99 -3.59 -35.32
CA LYS A 526 -40.82 -4.75 -34.92
C LYS A 526 -41.80 -4.46 -33.79
N LEU A 527 -41.69 -3.29 -33.13
CA LEU A 527 -42.36 -2.95 -31.87
C LEU A 527 -42.20 -4.06 -30.80
N LEU A 528 -41.03 -4.70 -30.77
CA LEU A 528 -40.75 -5.83 -29.89
C LEU A 528 -39.29 -5.81 -29.45
N PHE A 529 -39.05 -5.92 -28.14
CA PHE A 529 -37.71 -6.05 -27.57
C PHE A 529 -37.71 -7.02 -26.39
N ASN A 530 -36.84 -8.03 -26.40
CA ASN A 530 -36.77 -9.05 -25.35
C ASN A 530 -38.15 -9.64 -24.98
N GLU A 531 -38.94 -10.01 -26.00
CA GLU A 531 -40.30 -10.57 -25.85
C GLU A 531 -41.34 -9.60 -25.25
N ILE A 532 -41.03 -8.31 -25.18
CA ILE A 532 -41.92 -7.26 -24.67
C ILE A 532 -42.38 -6.37 -25.82
N GLU A 533 -43.70 -6.23 -25.96
CA GLU A 533 -44.33 -5.33 -26.92
C GLU A 533 -44.05 -3.86 -26.55
N LEU A 534 -43.64 -3.08 -27.55
CA LEU A 534 -43.31 -1.68 -27.38
C LEU A 534 -44.51 -0.80 -27.75
N VAL A 535 -44.83 0.14 -26.87
CA VAL A 535 -45.97 1.05 -27.03
C VAL A 535 -45.45 2.47 -27.30
N PRO A 536 -45.67 3.00 -28.52
CA PRO A 536 -45.28 4.37 -28.85
C PRO A 536 -45.93 5.39 -27.92
N ASN A 537 -45.13 6.32 -27.39
CA ASN A 537 -45.62 7.32 -26.46
C ASN A 537 -45.18 8.73 -26.89
N LYS A 538 -46.11 9.47 -27.51
CA LYS A 538 -45.87 10.82 -28.04
C LYS A 538 -45.43 11.85 -27.00
N LYS A 539 -45.62 11.58 -25.70
CA LYS A 539 -45.16 12.48 -24.60
C LYS A 539 -43.68 12.30 -24.29
N ILE A 540 -43.06 11.21 -24.76
CA ILE A 540 -41.66 10.92 -24.55
C ILE A 540 -40.84 11.63 -25.63
N VAL A 541 -40.00 12.57 -25.18
CA VAL A 541 -38.99 13.19 -26.04
C VAL A 541 -37.76 12.27 -26.06
N ALA A 542 -37.44 11.73 -27.24
CA ALA A 542 -36.22 10.99 -27.50
C ALA A 542 -35.01 11.92 -27.60
N ILE A 543 -33.82 11.40 -27.36
CA ILE A 543 -32.56 12.08 -27.63
C ILE A 543 -32.43 12.25 -29.15
N ASN A 544 -32.20 13.50 -29.59
CA ASN A 544 -31.84 13.74 -30.99
C ASN A 544 -30.42 13.21 -31.23
N GLN A 545 -30.31 12.06 -31.90
CA GLN A 545 -29.05 11.35 -32.12
C GLN A 545 -28.01 12.24 -32.83
N ASN A 546 -28.39 12.92 -33.90
CA ASN A 546 -27.47 13.77 -34.66
C ASN A 546 -26.98 14.96 -33.83
N GLN A 547 -27.88 15.61 -33.08
CA GLN A 547 -27.50 16.70 -32.18
C GLN A 547 -26.59 16.21 -31.06
N PHE A 548 -26.89 15.04 -30.49
CA PHE A 548 -26.10 14.43 -29.42
C PHE A 548 -24.68 14.10 -29.87
N ILE A 549 -24.56 13.39 -31.00
CA ILE A 549 -23.27 13.02 -31.57
C ILE A 549 -22.47 14.27 -31.94
N GLN A 550 -23.09 15.25 -32.61
CA GLN A 550 -22.42 16.50 -32.98
C GLN A 550 -21.91 17.25 -31.74
N SER A 551 -22.76 17.38 -30.71
CA SER A 551 -22.37 18.05 -29.47
C SER A 551 -21.19 17.35 -28.81
N ILE A 552 -21.18 16.01 -28.72
CA ILE A 552 -20.02 15.26 -28.17
C ILE A 552 -18.76 15.50 -29.00
N VAL A 553 -18.85 15.41 -30.32
CA VAL A 553 -17.72 15.62 -31.23
C VAL A 553 -17.14 17.02 -31.07
N ASP A 554 -17.98 18.05 -31.01
CA ASP A 554 -17.57 19.44 -30.84
C ASP A 554 -16.92 19.68 -29.48
N ARG A 555 -17.52 19.15 -28.40
CA ARG A 555 -17.00 19.26 -27.04
C ARG A 555 -15.68 18.52 -26.90
N MET A 556 -15.57 17.29 -27.40
CA MET A 556 -14.31 16.54 -27.41
C MET A 556 -13.23 17.24 -28.23
N THR A 557 -13.57 17.76 -29.41
CA THR A 557 -12.59 18.47 -30.26
C THR A 557 -12.08 19.72 -29.56
N THR A 558 -12.99 20.51 -28.97
CA THR A 558 -12.63 21.75 -28.26
C THR A 558 -11.82 21.47 -26.98
N GLN A 559 -12.21 20.44 -26.23
CA GLN A 559 -11.66 20.17 -24.91
C GLN A 559 -10.54 19.16 -24.89
N LEU A 560 -10.25 18.39 -25.94
CA LEU A 560 -9.21 17.35 -25.91
C LEU A 560 -8.14 17.52 -27.00
N CYS A 561 -8.48 18.11 -28.14
CA CYS A 561 -7.50 18.32 -29.20
C CYS A 561 -6.65 19.56 -28.92
N SER A 562 -5.37 19.48 -29.27
CA SER A 562 -4.43 20.60 -29.25
C SER A 562 -4.81 21.63 -30.32
N ARG A 563 -4.92 22.90 -29.95
CA ARG A 563 -5.11 24.02 -30.89
C ARG A 563 -3.81 24.80 -31.07
N SER A 564 -3.62 25.43 -32.22
CA SER A 564 -2.42 26.25 -32.50
C SER A 564 -2.23 27.42 -31.53
N GLU A 565 -3.32 27.87 -30.93
CA GLU A 565 -3.35 28.93 -29.90
C GLU A 565 -2.92 28.43 -28.51
N ASP A 566 -2.87 27.11 -28.29
CA ASP A 566 -2.49 26.54 -27.00
C ASP A 566 -1.00 26.76 -26.74
N GLU A 567 -0.66 27.24 -25.53
CA GLU A 567 0.72 27.44 -25.08
C GLU A 567 1.60 26.19 -25.25
N ASN A 568 0.98 25.01 -25.19
CA ASN A 568 1.65 23.72 -25.26
C ASN A 568 1.76 23.17 -26.68
N TYR A 569 1.13 23.78 -27.69
CA TYR A 569 1.02 23.24 -29.04
C TYR A 569 2.37 22.97 -29.70
N GLN A 570 3.30 23.94 -29.65
CA GLN A 570 4.63 23.79 -30.24
C GLN A 570 5.39 22.62 -29.61
N LEU A 571 5.30 22.45 -28.29
CA LEU A 571 5.97 21.35 -27.59
C LEU A 571 5.35 20.00 -27.95
N LEU A 572 4.03 19.92 -28.09
CA LEU A 572 3.35 18.69 -28.52
C LEU A 572 3.74 18.32 -29.95
N SER A 573 3.79 19.31 -30.84
CA SER A 573 4.27 19.13 -32.21
C SER A 573 5.71 18.62 -32.22
N ASP A 574 6.60 19.23 -31.44
CA ASP A 574 7.99 18.79 -31.33
C ASP A 574 8.11 17.36 -30.79
N ILE A 575 7.33 17.01 -29.77
CA ILE A 575 7.31 15.65 -29.20
C ILE A 575 6.76 14.64 -30.21
N SER A 576 5.77 15.02 -31.02
CA SER A 576 5.17 14.14 -32.02
C SER A 576 6.16 13.72 -33.12
N ALA A 577 7.13 14.59 -33.45
CA ALA A 577 8.20 14.26 -34.40
C ALA A 577 9.20 13.22 -33.85
N LEU A 578 9.23 13.03 -32.52
CA LEU A 578 10.04 12.00 -31.87
C LEU A 578 9.33 10.64 -31.75
N ASP A 579 8.07 10.52 -32.19
CA ASP A 579 7.37 9.24 -32.19
C ASP A 579 7.96 8.33 -33.27
N LEU A 580 8.45 7.16 -32.86
CA LEU A 580 9.01 6.13 -33.74
C LEU A 580 8.04 5.70 -34.85
N ASN A 581 6.74 5.75 -34.61
CA ASN A 581 5.75 5.45 -35.65
C ASN A 581 5.75 6.52 -36.75
N ASN A 582 5.77 7.80 -36.36
CA ASN A 582 5.85 8.92 -37.29
C ASN A 582 7.19 8.97 -38.02
N ILE A 583 8.26 8.55 -37.34
CA ILE A 583 9.60 8.40 -37.92
C ILE A 583 9.61 7.34 -39.03
N LYS A 584 8.93 6.20 -38.82
CA LYS A 584 8.84 5.12 -39.81
C LYS A 584 7.91 5.45 -40.98
N THR A 585 6.85 6.22 -40.75
CA THR A 585 5.87 6.62 -41.78
C THR A 585 6.14 8.00 -42.37
N GLY A 586 7.24 8.65 -41.99
CA GLY A 586 7.56 10.02 -42.35
C GLY A 586 7.62 10.20 -43.87
N SER A 587 6.64 10.95 -44.40
CA SER A 587 6.38 11.23 -45.81
C SER A 587 7.47 12.03 -46.55
N SER A 588 8.67 12.19 -45.99
CA SER A 588 9.75 12.95 -46.61
C SER A 588 11.04 12.18 -46.89
N GLY A 589 11.22 10.93 -46.43
CA GLY A 589 12.46 10.18 -46.66
C GLY A 589 13.74 10.88 -46.21
N SER A 590 13.64 11.97 -45.42
CA SER A 590 14.77 12.80 -45.02
C SER A 590 15.44 12.24 -43.77
N ILE A 591 16.74 11.94 -43.87
CA ILE A 591 17.59 11.47 -42.75
C ILE A 591 17.67 12.51 -41.60
N ARG A 592 17.20 13.74 -41.83
CA ARG A 592 17.19 14.84 -40.83
C ARG A 592 15.81 15.12 -40.22
N TYR A 593 14.78 14.32 -40.53
CA TYR A 593 13.45 14.48 -39.92
C TYR A 593 13.56 14.52 -38.38
N GLY A 594 12.82 15.39 -37.71
CA GLY A 594 12.81 15.51 -36.24
C GLY A 594 14.05 16.16 -35.60
N GLU A 595 15.11 16.51 -36.34
CA GLU A 595 16.32 17.10 -35.76
C GLU A 595 16.09 18.50 -35.17
N LEU A 596 15.28 19.33 -35.85
CA LEU A 596 14.98 20.69 -35.36
C LEU A 596 14.09 20.65 -34.12
N GLU A 597 13.10 19.77 -34.13
CA GLU A 597 12.19 19.50 -33.01
C GLU A 597 12.98 19.01 -31.80
N LEU A 598 13.90 18.07 -32.02
CA LEU A 598 14.78 17.56 -30.98
C LEU A 598 15.67 18.67 -30.39
N ARG A 599 16.26 19.54 -31.23
CA ARG A 599 17.05 20.67 -30.75
C ARG A 599 16.21 21.62 -29.89
N ARG A 600 14.97 21.91 -30.29
CA ARG A 600 14.04 22.74 -29.47
C ARG A 600 13.76 22.08 -28.12
N ILE A 601 13.50 20.78 -28.10
CA ILE A 601 13.28 20.01 -26.87
C ILE A 601 14.54 19.99 -25.98
N CYS A 602 15.71 19.74 -26.55
CA CYS A 602 16.99 19.73 -25.85
C CYS A 602 17.28 21.08 -25.19
N ARG A 603 17.10 22.19 -25.91
CA ARG A 603 17.28 23.55 -25.36
C ARG A 603 16.29 23.85 -24.25
N ARG A 604 15.02 23.44 -24.41
CA ARG A 604 13.97 23.67 -23.42
C ARG A 604 14.29 22.96 -22.09
N PHE A 605 14.73 21.71 -22.16
CA PHE A 605 14.96 20.87 -20.98
C PHE A 605 16.42 20.75 -20.54
N ASP A 606 17.32 21.54 -21.14
CA ASP A 606 18.75 21.55 -20.84
C ASP A 606 19.37 20.14 -20.96
N VAL A 607 19.15 19.53 -22.12
CA VAL A 607 19.70 18.22 -22.51
C VAL A 607 20.78 18.45 -23.56
N ASP A 608 21.90 17.76 -23.43
CA ASP A 608 23.03 17.85 -24.35
C ASP A 608 22.64 17.46 -25.79
N GLU A 609 22.61 18.46 -26.68
CA GLU A 609 22.30 18.29 -28.12
C GLU A 609 23.29 17.33 -28.80
N ILE A 610 24.57 17.36 -28.41
CA ILE A 610 25.66 16.61 -29.04
C ILE A 610 25.48 15.12 -28.80
N GLN A 611 24.94 14.73 -27.64
CA GLN A 611 24.63 13.32 -27.33
C GLN A 611 23.27 12.88 -27.87
N ALA A 612 22.28 13.76 -27.87
CA ALA A 612 20.90 13.41 -28.23
C ALA A 612 20.70 13.22 -29.74
N ILE A 613 21.24 14.13 -30.57
CA ILE A 613 21.01 14.12 -32.03
C ILE A 613 21.58 12.86 -32.71
N PRO A 614 22.82 12.41 -32.45
CA PRO A 614 23.36 11.21 -33.08
C PRO A 614 22.61 9.93 -32.68
N ARG A 615 22.10 9.86 -31.45
CA ARG A 615 21.31 8.71 -30.97
C ARG A 615 19.97 8.58 -31.68
N ILE A 616 19.30 9.70 -31.98
CA ILE A 616 18.07 9.65 -32.77
C ILE A 616 18.38 9.30 -34.23
N LYS A 617 19.49 9.82 -34.80
CA LYS A 617 19.98 9.43 -36.14
C LYS A 617 20.25 7.93 -36.27
N SER A 618 20.71 7.25 -35.22
CA SER A 618 20.92 5.80 -35.26
C SER A 618 19.62 5.00 -35.26
N LEU A 619 18.50 5.56 -34.78
CA LEU A 619 17.18 4.93 -34.85
C LEU A 619 16.61 4.94 -36.28
N TYR A 620 17.00 5.88 -37.15
CA TYR A 620 16.61 5.88 -38.57
C TYR A 620 17.41 4.86 -39.42
N ARG A 621 18.52 4.33 -38.90
CA ARG A 621 19.40 3.38 -39.63
C ARG A 621 19.03 1.91 -39.39
N LYS A 622 18.05 1.63 -38.53
CA LYS A 622 17.51 0.30 -38.23
C LYS A 622 16.08 0.22 -38.73
#